data_AF-A0A848ZBT5-F1
#
_entry.id   AF-A0A848ZBT5-F1
#
_cell.length_a   1.000
_cell.length_b   1.000
_cell.length_c   1.000
_cell.angle_alpha   90.00
_cell.angle_beta   90.00
_cell.angle_gamma   90.00
#
_symmetry.space_group_name_H-M   'P 1'
#
loop_
_entity.id
_entity.type
_entity.pdbx_description
1 polymer ?
#
loop_
_entity_poly.entity_id
_entity_poly.type
_entity_poly.pdbx_seq_one_letter_code
_entity_poly.pdbx_strand_id
1 'polypeptide(L)'
;MESIFEMVTETGKRDNEEKTVSVGIRLKVGGHETTCSVSRACDSYEALEIEVQAIKNSLDSLLAKAKELLGEPTGEAGLDLRSDMEPEEIWSILSGVSDEGLFIKSFNNLEEVKRREVAEHVLTQCNIFSGKASIFSSRYDNGTGLME
;
A
#
# COMPACT_ATOMS: atom_id res chain seq x y z
N MET A 1 -6.53 12.66 -16.57
CA MET A 1 -5.14 13.09 -16.34
C MET A 1 -4.43 12.96 -17.67
N GLU A 2 -3.84 14.03 -18.20
CA GLU A 2 -3.05 13.94 -19.43
C GLU A 2 -1.78 13.11 -19.16
N SER A 3 -1.32 12.34 -20.15
CA SER A 3 -0.08 11.58 -20.00
C SER A 3 1.10 12.54 -19.93
N ILE A 4 1.79 12.55 -18.79
CA ILE A 4 3.03 13.31 -18.59
C ILE A 4 4.24 12.62 -19.22
N PHE A 5 4.15 11.30 -19.40
CA PHE A 5 5.17 10.50 -20.06
C PHE A 5 4.95 10.50 -21.56
N GLU A 6 6.04 10.59 -22.30
CA GLU A 6 6.07 10.48 -23.76
C GLU A 6 7.29 9.68 -24.24
N MET A 7 7.24 9.28 -25.50
CA MET A 7 8.35 8.58 -26.15
C MET A 7 9.22 9.58 -26.88
N VAL A 8 10.51 9.60 -26.55
CA VAL A 8 11.50 10.46 -27.20
C VAL A 8 12.29 9.62 -28.18
N THR A 9 12.29 10.02 -29.44
CA THR A 9 13.04 9.35 -30.50
C THR A 9 14.21 10.22 -30.93
N GLU A 10 15.43 9.69 -30.85
CA GLU A 10 16.60 10.35 -31.39
C GLU A 10 17.08 9.60 -32.64
N THR A 11 17.14 10.32 -33.75
CA THR A 11 17.83 9.87 -34.97
C THR A 11 19.21 10.49 -35.01
N GLY A 12 20.23 9.66 -34.95
CA GLY A 12 21.63 10.08 -35.03
C GLY A 12 21.93 10.90 -36.30
N LYS A 13 22.73 11.97 -36.15
CA LYS A 13 23.15 12.85 -37.25
C LYS A 13 24.36 12.24 -37.97
N ARG A 14 24.21 11.08 -38.61
CA ARG A 14 25.11 10.54 -39.66
C ARG A 14 24.50 9.29 -40.28
N ASP A 15 24.88 9.04 -41.53
CA ASP A 15 24.27 8.17 -42.55
C ASP A 15 24.09 6.66 -42.21
N ASN A 16 24.26 6.23 -40.95
CA ASN A 16 24.05 4.84 -40.52
C ASN A 16 23.92 4.69 -38.98
N GLU A 17 23.10 5.50 -38.31
CA GLU A 17 22.86 5.36 -36.87
C GLU A 17 21.45 4.80 -36.57
N GLU A 18 21.43 3.75 -35.76
CA GLU A 18 20.23 3.04 -35.30
C GLU A 18 19.28 3.99 -34.56
N LYS A 19 17.98 3.85 -34.80
CA LYS A 19 16.97 4.65 -34.11
C LYS A 19 16.98 4.26 -32.63
N THR A 20 17.19 5.25 -31.77
CA THR A 20 17.07 5.02 -30.32
C THR A 20 15.82 5.67 -29.75
N VAL A 21 15.28 5.03 -28.73
CA VAL A 21 14.02 5.41 -28.08
C VAL A 21 14.27 5.52 -26.57
N SER A 22 13.75 6.57 -25.94
CA SER A 22 13.75 6.73 -24.49
C SER A 22 12.39 7.17 -23.97
N VAL A 23 12.15 6.96 -22.68
CA VAL A 23 11.01 7.51 -21.96
C VAL A 23 11.36 8.92 -21.53
N GLY A 24 10.48 9.88 -21.83
CA GLY A 24 10.62 11.28 -21.41
C GLY A 24 9.41 11.77 -20.65
N ILE A 25 9.59 12.90 -19.96
CA ILE A 25 8.52 13.67 -19.31
C ILE A 25 8.43 15.06 -19.92
N ARG A 26 7.20 15.54 -20.16
CA ARG A 26 6.96 16.94 -20.55
C ARG A 26 6.91 17.82 -19.32
N LEU A 27 7.78 18.82 -19.29
CA LEU A 27 7.87 19.82 -18.25
C LEU A 27 7.43 21.18 -18.81
N LYS A 28 6.51 21.83 -18.10
CA LYS A 28 6.12 23.22 -18.37
C LYS A 28 6.63 24.12 -17.25
N VAL A 29 7.64 24.93 -17.54
CA VAL A 29 8.29 25.82 -16.57
C VAL A 29 8.27 27.25 -17.11
N GLY A 30 7.66 28.18 -16.38
CA GLY A 30 7.62 29.60 -16.79
C GLY A 30 6.96 29.88 -18.13
N GLY A 31 6.05 29.01 -18.60
CA GLY A 31 5.42 29.11 -19.92
C GLY A 31 6.20 28.44 -21.06
N HIS A 32 7.41 27.93 -20.79
CA HIS A 32 8.18 27.13 -21.74
C HIS A 32 7.90 25.64 -21.54
N GLU A 33 7.75 24.91 -22.64
CA GLU A 33 7.58 23.46 -22.65
C GLU A 33 8.88 22.81 -23.10
N THR A 34 9.37 21.84 -22.32
CA THR A 34 10.57 21.07 -22.64
C THR A 34 10.35 19.60 -22.29
N THR A 35 10.96 18.71 -23.08
CA THR A 35 10.97 17.28 -22.82
C THR A 35 12.28 16.90 -22.14
N CYS A 36 12.20 16.11 -21.07
CA CYS A 36 13.37 15.58 -20.38
C CYS A 36 13.34 14.05 -20.36
N SER A 37 14.38 13.40 -20.87
CA SER A 37 14.52 11.95 -20.82
C SER A 37 14.71 11.46 -19.39
N VAL A 38 13.94 10.45 -18.99
CA VAL A 38 13.97 9.80 -17.67
C VAL A 38 14.47 8.36 -17.73
N SER A 39 14.73 7.83 -18.93
CA SER A 39 15.44 6.59 -19.16
C SER A 39 16.66 6.82 -20.05
N ARG A 40 17.54 5.83 -20.14
CA ARG A 40 18.56 5.80 -21.20
C ARG A 40 17.91 5.61 -22.59
N ALA A 41 18.66 5.97 -23.61
CA ALA A 41 18.35 5.64 -25.00
C ALA A 41 18.46 4.12 -25.22
N CYS A 42 17.43 3.52 -25.79
CA CYS A 42 17.29 2.09 -26.06
C CYS A 42 17.21 1.86 -27.57
N ASP A 43 17.96 0.89 -28.06
CA ASP A 43 18.01 0.46 -29.46
C ASP A 43 17.05 -0.70 -29.78
N SER A 44 16.46 -1.31 -28.74
CA SER A 44 15.63 -2.50 -28.81
C SER A 44 14.43 -2.39 -27.86
N TYR A 45 13.37 -3.15 -28.18
CA TYR A 45 12.16 -3.19 -27.36
C TYR A 45 12.44 -3.80 -25.98
N GLU A 46 13.25 -4.85 -25.92
CA GLU A 46 13.62 -5.52 -24.68
C GLU A 46 14.37 -4.58 -23.74
N ALA A 47 15.29 -3.77 -24.27
CA ALA A 47 15.99 -2.75 -23.47
C ALA A 47 15.02 -1.70 -22.93
N LEU A 48 14.06 -1.25 -23.75
CA LEU A 48 13.05 -0.29 -23.34
C LEU A 48 12.10 -0.87 -22.27
N GLU A 49 11.71 -2.14 -22.39
CA GLU A 49 10.87 -2.82 -21.41
C GLU A 49 11.53 -2.88 -20.03
N ILE A 50 12.84 -3.18 -19.98
CA ILE A 50 13.62 -3.17 -18.75
C ILE A 50 13.61 -1.76 -18.11
N GLU A 51 13.83 -0.71 -18.89
CA GLU A 51 13.80 0.67 -18.39
C GLU A 51 12.41 1.09 -17.88
N VAL A 52 11.35 0.75 -18.62
CA VAL A 52 9.98 1.03 -18.21
C VAL A 52 9.64 0.29 -16.93
N GLN A 53 10.05 -0.97 -16.79
CA GLN A 53 9.80 -1.74 -15.57
C GLN A 53 10.59 -1.17 -14.38
N ALA A 54 11.82 -0.69 -14.59
CA ALA A 54 12.59 -0.01 -13.55
C ALA A 54 11.89 1.28 -13.08
N ILE A 55 11.33 2.07 -14.00
CA ILE A 55 10.55 3.27 -13.66
C ILE A 55 9.30 2.90 -12.85
N LYS A 56 8.55 1.87 -13.26
CA LYS A 56 7.38 1.38 -12.51
C LYS A 56 7.75 0.98 -11.08
N ASN A 57 8.78 0.14 -10.92
CA ASN A 57 9.25 -0.30 -9.60
C ASN A 57 9.70 0.89 -8.73
N SER A 58 10.30 1.92 -9.33
CA SER A 58 10.68 3.15 -8.65
C SER A 58 9.45 3.93 -8.16
N LEU A 59 8.42 4.06 -9.00
CA LEU A 59 7.14 4.68 -8.63
C LEU A 59 6.44 3.90 -7.52
N ASP A 60 6.42 2.57 -7.58
CA ASP A 60 5.86 1.72 -6.51
C ASP A 60 6.61 1.91 -5.19
N SER A 61 7.95 2.00 -5.25
CA SER A 61 8.78 2.29 -4.08
C SER A 61 8.53 3.68 -3.52
N LEU A 62 8.25 4.67 -4.38
CA LEU A 62 7.85 6.01 -3.94
C LEU A 62 6.46 6.00 -3.29
N LEU A 63 5.51 5.18 -3.76
CA LEU A 63 4.23 5.00 -3.09
C LEU A 63 4.40 4.39 -1.69
N ALA A 64 5.28 3.40 -1.54
CA ALA A 64 5.61 2.83 -0.24
C ALA A 64 6.20 3.89 0.71
N LYS A 65 7.16 4.70 0.24
CA LYS A 65 7.73 5.81 1.03
C LYS A 65 6.71 6.91 1.31
N ALA A 66 5.85 7.21 0.35
CA ALA A 66 4.75 8.17 0.55
C ALA A 66 3.77 7.64 1.60
N LYS A 67 3.53 6.32 1.67
CA LYS A 67 2.74 5.71 2.74
C LYS A 67 3.43 5.85 4.11
N GLU A 68 4.75 5.92 4.19
CA GLU A 68 5.46 6.19 5.44
C GLU A 68 5.45 7.69 5.82
N LEU A 69 5.55 8.58 4.83
CA LEU A 69 5.70 10.03 5.04
C LEU A 69 4.36 10.79 5.10
N LEU A 70 3.43 10.41 4.22
CA LEU A 70 2.05 10.88 4.17
C LEU A 70 1.10 9.92 4.89
N GLY A 71 1.61 8.75 5.29
CA GLY A 71 1.03 8.04 6.41
C GLY A 71 1.04 9.00 7.59
N GLU A 72 -0.12 9.55 7.88
CA GLU A 72 -0.47 10.03 9.21
C GLU A 72 0.06 9.00 10.24
N PRO A 73 0.46 9.42 11.44
CA PRO A 73 0.88 8.50 12.51
C PRO A 73 -0.25 7.49 12.75
N THR A 74 -0.23 6.33 12.09
CA THR A 74 -1.33 5.37 11.93
C THR A 74 -2.69 5.99 12.31
N GLY A 75 -3.06 7.01 11.54
CA GLY A 75 -3.88 8.12 12.03
C GLY A 75 -5.37 8.02 11.76
N GLU A 76 -5.94 6.82 11.65
CA GLU A 76 -7.40 6.65 11.71
C GLU A 76 -7.83 6.18 13.10
N ALA A 77 -7.41 6.87 14.18
CA ALA A 77 -7.77 6.46 15.55
C ALA A 77 -7.57 4.96 15.81
N GLY A 78 -6.67 4.32 15.06
CA GLY A 78 -6.43 2.89 15.12
C GLY A 78 -5.62 2.64 16.36
N LEU A 79 -6.07 1.69 17.16
CA LEU A 79 -5.31 1.21 18.30
C LEU A 79 -3.87 0.85 17.87
N ASP A 80 -2.86 1.19 18.69
CA ASP A 80 -1.46 0.80 18.49
C ASP A 80 -1.30 -0.72 18.66
N LEU A 81 -1.84 -1.49 17.70
CA LEU A 81 -1.78 -2.94 17.65
C LEU A 81 -0.59 -3.33 16.79
N ARG A 82 0.48 -3.76 17.44
CA ARG A 82 1.70 -4.20 16.76
C ARG A 82 1.66 -5.71 16.55
N SER A 83 2.25 -6.18 15.45
CA SER A 83 2.24 -7.59 15.08
C SER A 83 3.01 -8.49 16.06
N ASP A 84 3.87 -7.92 16.92
CA ASP A 84 4.65 -8.62 17.94
C ASP A 84 3.95 -8.74 19.30
N MET A 85 2.77 -8.14 19.48
CA MET A 85 2.00 -8.21 20.73
C MET A 85 1.37 -9.58 20.95
N GLU A 86 1.19 -9.96 22.20
CA GLU A 86 0.47 -11.18 22.56
C GLU A 86 -1.05 -11.01 22.32
N PRO A 87 -1.79 -12.08 21.99
CA PRO A 87 -3.23 -12.00 21.70
C PRO A 87 -4.07 -11.36 22.83
N GLU A 88 -3.68 -11.57 24.08
CA GLU A 88 -4.31 -10.97 25.26
C GLU A 88 -4.12 -9.45 25.31
N GLU A 89 -2.93 -8.97 24.96
CA GLU A 89 -2.61 -7.53 24.95
C GLU A 89 -3.40 -6.82 23.85
N ILE A 90 -3.46 -7.43 22.66
CA ILE A 90 -4.27 -6.95 21.54
C ILE A 90 -5.74 -6.88 21.94
N TRP A 91 -6.25 -7.91 22.60
CA TRP A 91 -7.63 -7.94 23.06
C TRP A 91 -7.92 -6.90 24.16
N SER A 92 -7.00 -6.70 25.10
CA SER A 92 -7.12 -5.66 26.14
C SER A 92 -7.30 -4.27 25.52
N ILE A 93 -6.53 -3.97 24.48
CA ILE A 93 -6.63 -2.71 23.75
C ILE A 93 -7.95 -2.63 22.95
N LEU A 94 -8.30 -3.67 22.19
CA LEU A 94 -9.53 -3.74 21.40
C LEU A 94 -10.82 -3.62 22.24
N SER A 95 -10.85 -4.29 23.39
CA SER A 95 -12.01 -4.28 24.29
C SER A 95 -12.24 -2.92 24.97
N GLY A 96 -11.22 -2.06 25.02
CA GLY A 96 -11.31 -0.68 25.50
C GLY A 96 -11.94 0.29 24.50
N VAL A 97 -12.13 -0.11 23.23
CA VAL A 97 -12.68 0.78 22.19
C VAL A 97 -14.18 0.94 22.39
N SER A 98 -14.61 2.17 22.64
CA SER A 98 -16.03 2.49 22.77
C SER A 98 -16.75 2.45 21.42
N ASP A 99 -16.12 2.94 20.36
CA ASP A 99 -16.67 2.96 19.00
C ASP A 99 -16.65 1.57 18.34
N GLU A 100 -17.80 1.09 17.90
CA GLU A 100 -17.94 -0.25 17.32
C GLU A 100 -17.37 -0.35 15.90
N GLY A 101 -17.49 0.71 15.09
CA GLY A 101 -16.92 0.72 13.73
C GLY A 101 -15.40 0.70 13.77
N LEU A 102 -14.81 1.45 14.70
CA LEU A 102 -13.38 1.45 14.96
C LEU A 102 -12.88 0.12 15.52
N PHE A 103 -13.67 -0.54 16.38
CA PHE A 103 -13.37 -1.87 16.90
C PHE A 103 -13.31 -2.92 15.78
N ILE A 104 -14.33 -2.98 14.91
CA ILE A 104 -14.39 -3.91 13.77
C ILE A 104 -13.22 -3.65 12.81
N LYS A 105 -13.00 -2.38 12.47
CA LYS A 105 -11.92 -1.97 11.55
C LYS A 105 -10.54 -2.29 12.11
N SER A 106 -10.31 -2.04 13.39
CA SER A 106 -9.02 -2.31 14.05
C SER A 106 -8.74 -3.82 14.10
N PHE A 107 -9.75 -4.65 14.39
CA PHE A 107 -9.60 -6.10 14.35
C PHE A 107 -9.34 -6.60 12.93
N ASN A 108 -10.12 -6.18 11.93
CA ASN A 108 -9.99 -6.64 10.54
C ASN A 108 -8.67 -6.21 9.88
N ASN A 109 -8.02 -5.15 10.36
CA ASN A 109 -6.71 -4.71 9.91
C ASN A 109 -5.55 -5.58 10.41
N LEU A 110 -5.76 -6.44 11.41
CA LEU A 110 -4.74 -7.40 11.84
C LEU A 110 -4.46 -8.43 10.75
N GLU A 111 -3.22 -8.92 10.71
CA GLU A 111 -2.82 -10.03 9.86
C GLU A 111 -3.68 -11.27 10.16
N GLU A 112 -3.96 -12.09 9.14
CA GLU A 112 -4.90 -13.23 9.25
C GLU A 112 -4.54 -14.18 10.39
N VAL A 113 -3.25 -14.50 10.53
CA VAL A 113 -2.75 -15.37 11.61
C VAL A 113 -3.08 -14.76 12.98
N LYS A 114 -2.83 -13.46 13.15
CA LYS A 114 -3.08 -12.75 14.40
C LYS A 114 -4.57 -12.60 14.71
N ARG A 115 -5.41 -12.39 13.71
CA ARG A 115 -6.88 -12.38 13.88
C ARG A 115 -7.38 -13.69 14.45
N ARG A 116 -6.88 -14.82 13.94
CA ARG A 116 -7.27 -16.15 14.44
C ARG A 116 -6.80 -16.38 15.86
N GLU A 117 -5.56 -16.02 16.19
CA GLU A 117 -5.03 -16.13 17.55
C GLU A 117 -5.85 -15.30 18.56
N VAL A 118 -6.17 -14.05 18.21
CA VAL A 118 -7.01 -13.19 19.04
C VAL A 118 -8.43 -13.72 19.14
N ALA A 119 -9.02 -14.20 18.04
CA ALA A 119 -10.36 -14.80 18.07
C ALA A 119 -10.41 -16.04 18.97
N GLU A 120 -9.40 -16.91 18.91
CA GLU A 120 -9.29 -18.08 19.77
C GLU A 120 -9.17 -17.68 21.25
N HIS A 121 -8.34 -16.68 21.56
CA HIS A 121 -8.25 -16.12 22.91
C HIS A 121 -9.61 -15.61 23.40
N VAL A 122 -10.35 -14.85 22.59
CA VAL A 122 -11.66 -14.31 22.98
C VAL A 122 -12.69 -15.40 23.18
N LEU A 123 -12.77 -16.37 22.27
CA LEU A 123 -13.79 -17.42 22.30
C LEU A 123 -13.52 -18.47 23.39
N THR A 124 -12.28 -18.61 23.87
CA THR A 124 -11.89 -19.61 24.88
C THR A 124 -11.62 -19.04 26.26
N GLN A 125 -11.04 -17.83 26.35
CA GLN A 125 -10.57 -17.24 27.60
C GLN A 125 -11.45 -16.07 28.10
N CYS A 126 -12.22 -15.43 27.22
CA CYS A 126 -13.06 -14.28 27.60
C CYS A 126 -14.52 -14.67 27.87
N ASN A 127 -15.20 -13.86 28.68
CA ASN A 127 -16.62 -14.06 28.95
C ASN A 127 -17.49 -13.57 27.76
N ILE A 128 -17.74 -14.44 26.80
CA ILE A 128 -18.54 -14.14 25.58
C ILE A 128 -20.01 -13.78 25.85
N PHE A 129 -20.51 -13.94 27.07
CA PHE A 129 -21.90 -13.61 27.40
C PHE A 129 -22.10 -12.16 27.85
N SER A 130 -21.02 -11.37 27.98
CA SER A 130 -21.12 -9.96 28.38
C SER A 130 -19.99 -9.09 27.82
N GLY A 131 -20.26 -7.78 27.73
CA GLY A 131 -19.30 -6.80 27.25
C GLY A 131 -18.91 -6.96 25.77
N LYS A 132 -17.70 -6.53 25.41
CA LYS A 132 -17.21 -6.53 24.03
C LYS A 132 -16.99 -7.94 23.45
N ALA A 133 -16.75 -8.94 24.29
CA ALA A 133 -16.63 -10.33 23.85
C ALA A 133 -17.94 -10.87 23.26
N SER A 134 -19.10 -10.42 23.76
CA SER A 134 -20.42 -10.79 23.22
C SER A 134 -20.72 -10.15 21.86
N ILE A 135 -20.29 -8.89 21.69
CA ILE A 135 -20.36 -8.20 20.40
C ILE A 135 -19.44 -8.91 19.40
N PHE A 136 -18.21 -9.22 19.82
CA PHE A 136 -17.25 -9.98 19.01
C PHE A 136 -17.82 -11.31 18.53
N SER A 137 -18.32 -12.16 19.44
CA SER A 137 -18.85 -13.47 19.08
C SER A 137 -20.06 -13.43 18.14
N SER A 138 -20.80 -12.31 18.13
CA SER A 138 -21.98 -12.13 17.28
C SER A 138 -21.65 -11.63 15.89
N ARG A 139 -20.54 -10.90 15.73
CA ARG A 139 -20.10 -10.30 14.47
C ARG A 139 -18.99 -11.11 13.77
N TYR A 140 -18.26 -11.93 14.52
CA TYR A 140 -17.12 -12.68 14.00
C TYR A 140 -17.58 -13.88 13.16
N ASP A 141 -17.12 -13.92 11.91
CA ASP A 141 -17.31 -15.04 11.00
C ASP A 141 -16.09 -15.96 11.05
N ASN A 142 -16.31 -17.19 11.53
CA ASN A 142 -15.26 -18.20 11.65
C ASN A 142 -14.75 -18.71 10.28
N GLY A 143 -15.53 -18.56 9.20
CA GLY A 143 -15.14 -18.94 7.84
C GLY A 143 -14.16 -17.96 7.22
N THR A 144 -14.39 -16.65 7.39
CA THR A 144 -13.55 -15.58 6.82
C THR A 144 -12.50 -15.05 7.79
N GLY A 145 -12.66 -15.28 9.09
CA GLY A 145 -11.82 -14.72 10.15
C GLY A 145 -12.00 -13.21 10.32
N LEU A 146 -13.11 -12.64 9.83
CA LEU A 146 -13.42 -11.21 9.84
C LEU A 146 -14.63 -10.93 10.74
N MET A 147 -14.79 -9.67 11.12
CA MET A 147 -15.99 -9.16 11.79
C MET A 147 -16.84 -8.32 10.83
N GLU A 148 -18.17 -8.50 10.92
CA GLU A 148 -19.20 -7.73 10.18
C GLU A 148 -19.79 -6.56 10.98
#